data_AF-A0A1D3L904-F1
#
_entry.id   AF-A0A1D3L904-F1
#
_cell.length_a   1.000
_cell.length_b   1.000
_cell.length_c   1.000
_cell.angle_alpha   90.00
_cell.angle_beta   90.00
_cell.angle_gamma   90.00
#
_symmetry.space_group_name_H-M   'P 1'
#
loop_
_entity.id
_entity.type
_entity.pdbx_description
1 polymer ?
#
loop_
_entity_poly.entity_id
_entity_poly.type
_entity_poly.pdbx_seq_one_letter_code
_entity_poly.pdbx_strand_id
1 'polypeptide(L)'
;KINGDDGLTYKEIIDKKKDLMDMNINEIFKLEAPFNILYFLYYEISDEHPNCEKNLKFAKNFADQFNDLNNDSKNIEKSSFSQILSTLSDDYNNLKNKCGNKCSNFPSISQLTPKKKPVESSLQTSEGTLSSPSILKKVIPVLSTFSVISLFLVVSYKVNNK
;
A
#
# COMPACT_ATOMS: atom_id res chain seq x y z
N LYS A 1 -9.60 -13.83 -18.78
CA LYS A 1 -9.34 -12.39 -19.02
C LYS A 1 -10.40 -11.60 -18.29
N ILE A 2 -10.02 -10.58 -17.52
CA ILE A 2 -10.98 -9.66 -16.91
C ILE A 2 -11.24 -8.60 -17.97
N ASN A 3 -12.38 -8.67 -18.67
CA ASN A 3 -12.85 -7.70 -19.65
C ASN A 3 -12.04 -7.57 -20.96
N GLY A 4 -12.14 -8.53 -21.88
CA GLY A 4 -12.08 -8.36 -23.36
C GLY A 4 -10.92 -7.64 -24.07
N ASP A 5 -10.08 -6.90 -23.37
CA ASP A 5 -9.00 -6.03 -23.84
C ASP A 5 -7.66 -6.60 -23.33
N ASP A 6 -6.55 -5.94 -23.65
CA ASP A 6 -5.14 -6.26 -23.36
C ASP A 6 -4.79 -6.30 -21.85
N GLY A 7 -5.77 -6.58 -20.99
CA GLY A 7 -5.64 -6.73 -19.55
C GLY A 7 -5.03 -8.06 -19.12
N LEU A 8 -4.41 -8.02 -17.94
CA LEU A 8 -3.79 -9.18 -17.31
C LEU A 8 -4.79 -10.31 -17.11
N THR A 9 -4.35 -11.53 -17.37
CA THR A 9 -5.01 -12.76 -16.97
C THR A 9 -5.04 -12.88 -15.44
N TYR A 10 -5.97 -13.68 -14.91
CA TYR A 10 -6.03 -13.95 -13.46
C TYR A 10 -4.70 -14.51 -12.94
N LYS A 11 -4.04 -15.37 -13.72
CA LYS A 11 -2.74 -15.91 -13.39
C LYS A 11 -1.69 -14.81 -13.23
N GLU A 12 -1.61 -13.89 -14.19
CA GLU A 12 -0.65 -12.77 -14.12
C GLU A 12 -0.92 -11.83 -12.94
N ILE A 13 -2.18 -11.63 -12.55
CA ILE A 13 -2.53 -10.86 -11.35
C ILE A 13 -2.04 -11.57 -10.09
N ILE A 14 -2.28 -12.88 -9.98
CA ILE A 14 -1.83 -13.70 -8.85
C ILE A 14 -0.30 -13.69 -8.75
N ASP A 15 0.38 -13.89 -9.89
CA ASP A 15 1.85 -13.89 -9.95
C ASP A 15 2.40 -12.53 -9.48
N LYS A 16 1.85 -11.40 -9.96
CA LYS A 16 2.25 -10.06 -9.48
C LYS A 16 2.01 -9.85 -7.98
N LYS A 17 0.92 -10.39 -7.43
CA LYS A 17 0.64 -10.30 -5.99
C LYS A 17 1.60 -11.15 -5.18
N LYS A 18 1.97 -12.33 -5.69
CA LYS A 18 2.98 -13.19 -5.08
C LYS A 18 4.34 -12.49 -5.06
N ASP A 19 4.76 -11.89 -6.17
CA ASP A 19 6.02 -11.14 -6.25
C ASP A 19 6.02 -9.92 -5.31
N LEU A 20 4.88 -9.22 -5.19
CA LEU A 20 4.74 -8.12 -4.25
C LEU A 20 4.80 -8.57 -2.79
N MET A 21 4.37 -9.80 -2.48
CA MET A 21 4.42 -10.38 -1.13
C MET A 21 5.69 -11.19 -0.88
N ASP A 22 6.60 -11.30 -1.85
CA ASP A 22 7.88 -12.00 -1.72
C ASP A 22 8.88 -11.15 -0.90
N MET A 23 8.63 -11.10 0.40
CA MET A 23 9.46 -10.41 1.39
C MET A 23 9.49 -11.19 2.71
N ASN A 24 10.39 -10.80 3.61
CA ASN A 24 10.50 -11.46 4.90
C ASN A 24 9.19 -11.32 5.68
N ILE A 25 8.73 -12.40 6.33
CA ILE A 25 7.45 -12.43 7.03
C ILE A 25 7.34 -11.34 8.12
N ASN A 26 8.45 -11.00 8.79
CA ASN A 26 8.48 -9.92 9.78
C ASN A 26 8.25 -8.53 9.14
N GLU A 27 8.60 -8.35 7.87
CA GLU A 27 8.34 -7.11 7.12
C GLU A 27 6.84 -7.01 6.76
N ILE A 28 6.21 -8.14 6.44
CA ILE A 28 4.76 -8.22 6.22
C ILE A 28 4.00 -7.86 7.50
N PHE A 29 4.40 -8.43 8.64
CA PHE A 29 3.75 -8.16 9.93
C PHE A 29 3.80 -6.68 10.34
N LYS A 30 4.85 -5.94 9.96
CA LYS A 30 4.93 -4.49 10.18
C LYS A 30 3.85 -3.71 9.42
N LEU A 31 3.41 -4.22 8.26
CA LEU A 31 2.42 -3.58 7.39
C LEU A 31 0.98 -3.97 7.74
N GLU A 32 0.79 -5.04 8.54
CA GLU A 32 -0.52 -5.57 8.89
C GLU A 32 -1.34 -4.58 9.74
N ALA A 33 -0.74 -4.05 10.82
CA ALA A 33 -1.41 -3.13 11.72
C ALA A 33 -1.94 -1.85 11.02
N PRO A 34 -1.14 -1.10 10.23
CA PRO A 34 -1.64 0.08 9.52
C PRO A 34 -2.66 -0.30 8.43
N PHE A 35 -2.51 -1.44 7.76
CA PHE A 35 -3.52 -1.93 6.82
C PHE A 35 -4.87 -2.17 7.51
N ASN A 36 -4.88 -2.86 8.66
CA ASN A 36 -6.08 -3.14 9.43
C ASN A 36 -6.76 -1.86 9.92
N ILE A 37 -5.98 -0.87 10.39
CA ILE A 37 -6.52 0.45 10.77
C ILE A 37 -7.17 1.12 9.57
N LEU A 38 -6.49 1.15 8.42
CA LEU A 38 -7.00 1.78 7.22
C LEU A 38 -8.29 1.13 6.73
N TYR A 39 -8.33 -0.21 6.71
CA TYR A 39 -9.52 -0.99 6.39
C TYR A 39 -10.68 -0.67 7.34
N PHE A 40 -10.42 -0.67 8.66
CA PHE A 40 -11.42 -0.35 9.67
C PHE A 40 -11.99 1.06 9.48
N LEU A 41 -11.13 2.05 9.20
CA LEU A 41 -11.58 3.41 8.95
C LEU A 41 -12.46 3.49 7.69
N TYR A 42 -12.11 2.82 6.60
CA TYR A 42 -12.94 2.76 5.40
C TYR A 42 -14.33 2.17 5.68
N TYR A 43 -14.40 1.13 6.51
CA TYR A 43 -15.65 0.53 6.95
C TYR A 43 -16.48 1.54 7.77
N GLU A 44 -15.91 2.13 8.82
CA GLU A 44 -16.64 3.04 9.70
C GLU A 44 -17.10 4.31 8.99
N ILE A 45 -16.30 4.91 8.09
CA ILE A 45 -16.74 6.11 7.36
C ILE A 45 -17.84 5.83 6.32
N SER A 46 -18.12 4.54 6.03
CA SER A 46 -19.22 4.17 5.14
C SER A 46 -20.58 4.34 5.81
N ASP A 47 -20.63 4.32 7.15
CA ASP A 47 -21.84 4.54 7.93
C ASP A 47 -22.43 5.95 7.70
N GLU A 48 -23.72 6.09 7.95
CA GLU A 48 -24.44 7.37 7.86
C GLU A 48 -23.97 8.37 8.93
N HIS A 49 -23.68 7.87 10.13
CA HIS A 49 -23.25 8.66 11.29
C HIS A 49 -21.97 8.07 11.92
N PRO A 50 -20.81 8.19 11.26
CA PRO A 50 -19.56 7.63 11.75
C PRO A 50 -19.14 8.26 13.08
N ASN A 51 -18.56 7.47 13.99
CA ASN A 51 -18.00 7.99 15.24
C ASN A 51 -16.66 8.69 14.97
N CYS A 52 -16.72 9.99 14.68
CA CYS A 52 -15.55 10.77 14.30
C CYS A 52 -14.48 10.85 15.38
N GLU A 53 -14.83 10.84 16.67
CA GLU A 53 -13.84 10.88 17.75
C GLU A 53 -13.01 9.59 17.79
N LYS A 54 -13.69 8.43 17.71
CA LYS A 54 -13.03 7.12 17.64
C LYS A 54 -12.18 7.03 16.37
N ASN A 55 -12.73 7.40 15.22
CA ASN A 55 -12.04 7.33 13.95
C ASN A 55 -10.81 8.25 13.90
N LEU A 56 -10.88 9.43 14.51
CA LEU A 56 -9.73 10.32 14.64
C LEU A 56 -8.59 9.70 15.46
N LYS A 57 -8.90 8.96 16.53
CA LYS A 57 -7.87 8.24 17.32
C LYS A 57 -7.16 7.17 16.47
N PHE A 58 -7.93 6.42 15.68
CA PHE A 58 -7.37 5.44 14.74
C PHE A 58 -6.56 6.09 13.62
N ALA A 59 -7.02 7.20 13.05
CA ALA A 59 -6.29 7.92 12.00
C ALA A 59 -4.96 8.50 12.52
N LYS A 60 -4.91 8.99 13.77
CA LYS A 60 -3.66 9.38 14.43
C LYS A 60 -2.70 8.21 14.59
N ASN A 61 -3.20 7.07 15.08
CA ASN A 61 -2.40 5.86 15.21
C ASN A 61 -1.85 5.37 13.85
N PHE A 62 -2.66 5.43 12.79
CA PHE A 62 -2.19 5.15 11.43
C PHE A 62 -1.05 6.11 11.03
N ALA A 63 -1.21 7.41 11.25
CA ALA A 63 -0.21 8.39 10.85
C ALA A 63 1.12 8.21 11.60
N ASP A 64 1.07 7.88 12.89
CA ASP A 64 2.25 7.58 13.70
C ASP A 64 2.97 6.33 13.16
N GLN A 65 2.24 5.23 12.97
CA GLN A 65 2.81 3.99 12.42
C GLN A 65 3.35 4.19 10.99
N PHE A 66 2.66 4.96 10.15
CA PHE A 66 3.13 5.27 8.81
C PHE A 66 4.48 6.00 8.84
N ASN A 67 4.64 6.97 9.73
CA ASN A 67 5.89 7.71 9.88
C ASN A 67 7.04 6.78 10.33
N ASP A 68 6.78 5.85 11.26
CA ASP A 68 7.77 4.86 11.69
C ASP A 68 8.18 3.96 10.51
N LEU A 69 7.23 3.47 9.73
CA LEU A 69 7.48 2.63 8.56
C LEU A 69 8.21 3.37 7.44
N ASN A 70 7.93 4.66 7.26
CA ASN A 70 8.62 5.50 6.29
C ASN A 70 10.11 5.65 6.65
N ASN A 71 10.44 5.63 7.93
CA ASN A 71 11.83 5.66 8.43
C ASN A 71 12.50 4.28 8.49
N ASP A 72 11.77 3.19 8.26
CA ASP A 72 12.31 1.83 8.34
C ASP A 72 13.47 1.62 7.34
N SER A 73 14.46 0.84 7.74
CA SER A 73 15.55 0.36 6.87
C SER A 73 15.06 -0.34 5.58
N LYS A 74 13.86 -0.93 5.60
CA LYS A 74 13.27 -1.70 4.49
C LYS A 74 12.49 -0.84 3.50
N ASN A 75 12.20 0.42 3.84
CA ASN A 75 11.64 1.40 2.92
C ASN A 75 12.71 1.84 1.90
N ILE A 76 13.01 0.94 0.97
CA ILE A 76 14.02 1.11 -0.08
C ILE A 76 13.28 1.34 -1.41
N GLU A 77 13.78 2.26 -2.23
CA GLU A 77 13.20 2.59 -3.52
C GLU A 77 12.95 1.33 -4.37
N LYS A 78 11.71 1.20 -4.88
CA LYS A 78 11.24 0.07 -5.70
C LYS A 78 11.18 -1.29 -4.98
N SER A 79 11.48 -1.37 -3.68
CA SER A 79 11.22 -2.60 -2.91
C SER A 79 9.73 -2.89 -2.81
N SER A 80 9.38 -4.16 -2.60
CA SER A 80 7.98 -4.54 -2.35
C SER A 80 7.41 -3.82 -1.12
N PHE A 81 8.21 -3.66 -0.06
CA PHE A 81 7.83 -2.91 1.14
C PHE A 81 7.46 -1.45 0.84
N SER A 82 8.29 -0.73 0.07
CA SER A 82 8.00 0.68 -0.28
C SER A 82 6.82 0.81 -1.23
N GLN A 83 6.61 -0.17 -2.13
CA GLN A 83 5.43 -0.20 -3.01
C GLN A 83 4.13 -0.40 -2.21
N ILE A 84 4.11 -1.32 -1.23
CA ILE A 84 2.95 -1.51 -0.36
C ILE A 84 2.73 -0.25 0.50
N LEU A 85 3.78 0.31 1.08
CA LEU A 85 3.69 1.52 1.89
C LEU A 85 3.18 2.74 1.07
N SER A 86 3.60 2.86 -0.19
CA SER A 86 3.04 3.86 -1.12
C SER A 86 1.54 3.65 -1.35
N THR A 87 1.10 2.40 -1.50
CA THR A 87 -0.33 2.09 -1.68
C THR A 87 -1.13 2.49 -0.43
N LEU A 88 -0.63 2.19 0.77
CA LEU A 88 -1.26 2.60 2.03
C LEU A 88 -1.33 4.13 2.17
N SER A 89 -0.28 4.84 1.77
CA SER A 89 -0.26 6.31 1.73
C SER A 89 -1.36 6.87 0.83
N ASP A 90 -1.44 6.37 -0.41
CA ASP A 90 -2.42 6.83 -1.39
C ASP A 90 -3.85 6.54 -0.93
N ASP A 91 -4.09 5.33 -0.41
CA ASP A 91 -5.40 4.93 0.10
C ASP A 91 -5.82 5.72 1.34
N TYR A 92 -4.88 6.09 2.22
CA TYR A 92 -5.16 6.97 3.35
C TYR A 92 -5.49 8.41 2.91
N ASN A 93 -4.77 8.95 1.92
CA ASN A 93 -5.09 10.27 1.37
C ASN A 93 -6.47 10.27 0.71
N ASN A 94 -6.82 9.20 -0.02
CA ASN A 94 -8.15 8.99 -0.57
C ASN A 94 -9.22 8.90 0.53
N LEU A 95 -8.94 8.14 1.59
CA LEU A 95 -9.81 8.02 2.76
C LEU A 95 -10.04 9.39 3.38
N LYS A 96 -8.99 10.16 3.65
CA LYS A 96 -9.05 11.50 4.23
C LYS A 96 -9.90 12.45 3.38
N ASN A 97 -9.78 12.41 2.06
CA ASN A 97 -10.60 13.20 1.15
C ASN A 97 -12.09 12.82 1.24
N LYS A 98 -12.42 11.52 1.30
CA LYS A 98 -13.80 11.05 1.52
C LYS A 98 -14.31 11.45 2.91
N CYS A 99 -13.43 11.35 3.90
CA CYS A 99 -13.69 11.63 5.30
C CYS A 99 -14.00 13.12 5.53
N GLY A 100 -13.34 14.04 4.82
CA GLY A 100 -13.56 15.49 4.95
C GLY A 100 -15.02 15.93 4.86
N ASN A 101 -15.88 15.17 4.18
CA ASN A 101 -17.32 15.42 4.07
C ASN A 101 -18.16 14.85 5.24
N LYS A 102 -17.60 13.95 6.07
CA LYS A 102 -18.30 13.24 7.16
C LYS A 102 -17.65 13.41 8.54
N CYS A 103 -16.33 13.25 8.62
CA CYS A 103 -15.50 13.48 9.79
C CYS A 103 -14.30 14.34 9.41
N SER A 104 -14.32 15.61 9.81
CA SER A 104 -13.16 16.49 9.60
C SER A 104 -12.00 16.10 10.52
N ASN A 105 -10.77 16.55 10.19
CA ASN A 105 -9.58 16.56 11.05
C ASN A 105 -8.67 15.31 11.07
N PHE A 106 -8.76 14.40 10.09
CA PHE A 106 -7.75 13.34 9.97
C PHE A 106 -6.35 13.96 9.73
N PRO A 107 -5.32 13.55 10.48
CA PRO A 107 -3.99 14.12 10.36
C PRO A 107 -3.41 13.86 8.97
N SER A 108 -2.55 14.77 8.50
CA SER A 108 -1.70 14.47 7.34
C SER A 108 -0.60 13.49 7.74
N ILE A 109 -0.19 12.65 6.80
CA ILE A 109 0.99 11.79 6.94
C ILE A 109 2.20 12.48 6.31
N SER A 110 3.41 12.09 6.73
CA SER A 110 4.63 12.60 6.10
C SER A 110 4.73 12.15 4.65
N GLN A 111 5.42 12.93 3.81
CA GLN A 111 5.72 12.51 2.46
C GLN A 111 6.56 11.22 2.49
N LEU A 112 6.19 10.24 1.67
CA LEU A 112 6.95 8.99 1.54
C LEU A 112 8.35 9.28 0.99
N THR A 113 9.38 8.83 1.69
CA THR A 113 10.80 9.06 1.33
C THR A 113 11.58 7.74 1.33
N PRO A 114 11.39 6.87 0.31
CA PRO A 114 12.14 5.63 0.21
C PRO A 114 13.63 5.89 0.06
N LYS A 115 14.44 5.12 0.77
CA LYS A 115 15.91 5.18 0.72
C LYS A 115 16.38 4.64 -0.63
N LYS A 116 17.34 5.30 -1.26
CA LYS A 116 17.99 4.76 -2.47
C LYS A 116 18.66 3.44 -2.11
N LYS A 117 18.64 2.48 -3.05
CA LYS A 117 19.43 1.26 -2.90
C LYS A 117 20.90 1.66 -2.72
N PRO A 118 21.63 1.05 -1.75
CA PRO A 118 23.07 1.14 -1.74
C PRO A 118 23.56 0.68 -3.10
N VAL A 119 24.31 1.54 -3.80
CA VAL A 119 25.06 1.08 -4.96
C VAL A 119 26.12 0.17 -4.39
N GLU A 120 25.93 -1.14 -4.50
CA GLU A 120 27.05 -2.07 -4.38
C GLU A 120 28.02 -1.66 -5.47
N SER A 121 29.12 -1.00 -5.08
CA SER A 121 30.27 -0.88 -5.96
C SER A 121 30.84 -2.29 -6.11
N SER A 122 30.25 -3.09 -6.99
CA SER A 122 30.95 -4.23 -7.56
C SER A 122 32.12 -3.65 -8.35
N LEU A 123 33.26 -3.54 -7.69
CA LEU A 123 34.56 -3.35 -8.31
C LEU A 123 34.81 -4.59 -9.19
N GLN A 124 34.28 -4.55 -10.40
CA GLN A 124 34.71 -5.39 -11.51
C GLN A 124 34.95 -4.47 -12.69
N THR A 125 36.23 -4.12 -12.84
CA THR A 125 36.79 -3.60 -14.07
C THR A 125 36.42 -4.55 -15.22
N SER A 126 35.54 -4.10 -16.09
CA SER A 126 35.52 -4.55 -17.48
C SER A 126 34.97 -3.42 -18.32
N GLU A 127 35.83 -2.85 -19.14
CA GLU A 127 35.52 -1.83 -20.13
C GLU A 127 34.39 -2.32 -21.06
N GLY A 128 33.37 -1.49 -21.25
CA GLY A 128 32.23 -1.81 -22.10
C GLY A 128 31.27 -0.64 -22.26
N THR A 129 31.69 0.34 -23.03
CA THR A 129 30.94 1.36 -23.80
C THR A 129 29.46 1.64 -23.42
N LEU A 130 29.24 2.91 -23.04
CA LEU A 130 28.01 3.71 -23.05
C LEU A 130 26.86 3.27 -23.98
N SER A 131 25.67 3.10 -23.40
CA SER A 131 24.43 3.75 -23.90
C SER A 131 23.29 3.65 -22.90
N SER A 132 22.79 4.81 -22.48
CA SER A 132 21.54 4.93 -21.72
C SER A 132 20.36 5.02 -22.68
N PRO A 133 19.22 4.34 -22.44
CA PRO A 133 17.94 4.77 -22.99
C PRO A 133 17.19 5.58 -21.92
N SER A 134 16.97 6.86 -22.22
CA SER A 134 15.99 7.70 -21.55
C SER A 134 14.59 7.21 -21.93
N ILE A 135 13.84 6.67 -20.96
CA ILE A 135 12.44 6.32 -21.15
C ILE A 135 11.61 7.08 -20.11
N LEU A 136 11.01 8.17 -20.61
CA LEU A 136 9.94 8.92 -19.98
C LEU A 136 8.76 7.97 -19.70
N LYS A 137 8.53 7.59 -18.44
CA LYS A 137 7.35 6.79 -18.07
C LYS A 137 6.15 7.72 -17.82
N LYS A 138 5.19 7.66 -18.74
CA LYS A 138 3.84 8.22 -18.62
C LYS A 138 3.12 7.53 -17.45
N VAL A 139 2.66 8.32 -16.48
CA VAL A 139 1.83 7.86 -15.35
C VAL A 139 0.43 7.55 -15.89
N ILE A 140 -0.03 6.31 -15.74
CA ILE A 140 -1.42 5.90 -16.02
C ILE A 140 -2.18 5.98 -14.69
N PRO A 141 -3.35 6.63 -14.62
CA PRO A 141 -4.17 6.60 -13.42
C PRO A 141 -4.80 5.21 -13.30
N VAL A 142 -4.32 4.40 -12.35
CA VAL A 142 -4.97 3.13 -12.00
C VAL A 142 -6.24 3.48 -11.23
N LEU A 143 -7.39 3.30 -11.89
CA LEU A 143 -8.70 3.36 -11.25
C LEU A 143 -8.78 2.21 -10.22
N SER A 144 -8.93 2.58 -8.95
CA SER A 144 -9.09 1.65 -7.84
C SER A 144 -10.38 0.84 -7.99
N THR A 145 -10.25 -0.47 -8.22
CA THR A 145 -11.35 -1.45 -8.10
C THR A 145 -11.05 -2.43 -6.96
N PHE A 146 -10.79 -1.92 -5.75
CA PHE A 146 -10.76 -2.74 -4.54
C PHE A 146 -12.18 -2.89 -3.96
N SER A 147 -13.06 -3.61 -4.67
CA SER A 147 -14.42 -3.91 -4.18
C SER A 147 -14.76 -5.40 -4.10
N VAL A 148 -13.79 -6.32 -4.27
CA VAL A 148 -14.13 -7.77 -4.33
C VAL A 148 -13.30 -8.66 -3.40
N ILE A 149 -12.24 -8.18 -2.74
CA ILE A 149 -11.35 -9.05 -1.94
C ILE A 149 -11.77 -9.13 -0.45
N SER A 150 -12.55 -8.19 0.07
CA SER A 150 -12.94 -8.18 1.50
C SER A 150 -13.95 -9.27 1.91
N LEU A 151 -14.54 -10.02 0.97
CA LEU A 151 -15.56 -11.02 1.32
C LEU A 151 -15.00 -12.37 1.79
N PHE A 152 -13.74 -12.71 1.50
CA PHE A 152 -13.21 -14.06 1.77
C PHE A 152 -12.64 -14.26 3.19
N LEU A 153 -12.20 -13.20 3.88
CA LEU A 153 -11.60 -13.34 5.20
C LEU A 153 -12.63 -13.39 6.34
N VAL A 154 -13.75 -12.66 6.21
CA VAL A 154 -14.82 -12.66 7.24
C VAL A 154 -15.56 -14.01 7.30
N VAL A 155 -15.72 -14.71 6.16
CA VAL A 155 -16.38 -16.02 6.12
C VAL A 155 -15.51 -17.09 6.80
N SER A 156 -14.18 -17.03 6.68
CA SER A 156 -13.27 -18.00 7.29
C SER A 156 -13.27 -17.93 8.83
N TYR A 157 -13.38 -16.74 9.41
CA TYR A 157 -13.42 -16.57 10.87
C TYR A 157 -14.71 -17.12 11.50
N LYS A 158 -15.84 -17.04 10.78
CA LYS A 158 -17.14 -17.53 11.28
C LYS A 158 -17.28 -19.06 11.22
N VAL A 159 -16.58 -19.73 10.31
CA VAL A 159 -16.70 -21.19 10.10
C VAL A 159 -15.75 -21.98 11.03
N ASN A 160 -14.59 -21.44 11.39
CA ASN A 160 -13.58 -22.17 12.18
C ASN A 160 -13.69 -22.01 13.71
N ASN A 161 -14.68 -21.25 14.20
CA ASN A 161 -14.89 -21.03 15.64
C ASN A 161 -16.13 -21.76 16.17
N LYS A 162 -16.37 -22.98 15.66
CA LYS A 162 -17.47 -23.85 16.06
C LYS A 162 -16.95 -25.17 16.60
#